data_AF-M3BRT6-F1
#
_entry.id   AF-M3BRT6-F1
#
_cell.length_a   1.000
_cell.length_b   1.000
_cell.length_c   1.000
_cell.angle_alpha   90.00
_cell.angle_beta   90.00
_cell.angle_gamma   90.00
#
_symmetry.space_group_name_H-M   'P 1'
#
loop_
_entity.id
_entity.type
_entity.pdbx_description
1 polymer ?
#
loop_
_entity_poly.entity_id
_entity_poly.type
_entity_poly.pdbx_seq_one_letter_code
_entity_poly.pdbx_strand_id
1 'polypeptide(L)'
;MNRSSKTAAAVLTAAGILAAGWLPAGPASAVDGAGPPAGERVLWGAVTIPPGRDGIVEASGLSGPALGFGSSLTLTAPAGAEVTGVPLAAAGYRGEVAADGRTAVYTAVSAERPWRTGSFPFVLAVPADAEPGTRLAGCVLRLADAEGVARASGGCQVTVGLPSPVLSRPEPGVPLGYRPAAAGLAYPGAQVTVSDQDGNEVCTDTAGADGSWSCAPGRDLPAGANRLQATASLNGVSAASEQIHITVGSPTSVTAPAVPPR
;
A
#
# COMPACT_ATOMS: atom_id res chain seq x y z
N MET A 1 -62.62 21.52 -17.67
CA MET A 1 -63.98 21.93 -17.26
C MET A 1 -64.43 21.01 -16.15
N ASN A 2 -64.83 21.59 -15.01
CA ASN A 2 -65.94 21.20 -14.12
C ASN A 2 -66.17 19.70 -13.85
N ARG A 3 -66.36 19.22 -12.62
CA ARG A 3 -66.66 19.87 -11.34
C ARG A 3 -66.90 18.73 -10.34
N SER A 4 -66.60 18.98 -9.05
CA SER A 4 -67.45 18.70 -7.88
C SER A 4 -67.95 17.27 -7.58
N SER A 5 -68.16 16.81 -6.35
CA SER A 5 -67.88 17.26 -4.96
C SER A 5 -68.75 16.38 -4.03
N LYS A 6 -68.44 16.41 -2.72
CA LYS A 6 -69.28 16.12 -1.53
C LYS A 6 -69.19 14.69 -0.96
N THR A 7 -68.66 14.43 0.24
CA THR A 7 -68.98 14.83 1.65
C THR A 7 -70.22 14.18 2.27
N ALA A 8 -70.00 13.35 3.31
CA ALA A 8 -70.79 13.15 4.55
C ALA A 8 -70.00 12.12 5.42
N ALA A 9 -69.58 12.31 6.69
CA ALA A 9 -70.17 12.78 7.96
C ALA A 9 -70.90 11.70 8.80
N ALA A 10 -70.78 11.83 10.14
CA ALA A 10 -71.30 11.03 11.29
C ALA A 10 -70.36 9.89 11.77
N VAL A 11 -69.70 9.88 12.95
CA VAL A 11 -69.95 10.21 14.38
C VAL A 11 -70.75 9.13 15.15
N LEU A 12 -70.27 8.83 16.39
CA LEU A 12 -70.81 8.01 17.52
C LEU A 12 -70.29 6.55 17.53
N THR A 13 -69.80 5.93 18.61
CA THR A 13 -69.94 6.15 20.07
C THR A 13 -68.94 5.31 20.87
N ALA A 14 -68.49 5.88 22.00
CA ALA A 14 -68.20 5.30 23.32
C ALA A 14 -67.73 3.83 23.50
N ALA A 15 -66.63 3.67 24.24
CA ALA A 15 -66.56 2.80 25.43
C ALA A 15 -65.29 3.11 26.24
N GLY A 16 -65.45 3.63 27.45
CA GLY A 16 -64.40 3.61 28.48
C GLY A 16 -64.59 2.41 29.38
N ILE A 17 -63.51 1.69 29.70
CA ILE A 17 -63.41 0.83 30.87
C ILE A 17 -61.99 0.97 31.44
N LEU A 18 -61.93 1.36 32.71
CA LEU A 18 -60.74 1.34 33.57
C LEU A 18 -60.39 -0.10 33.94
N ALA A 19 -59.14 -0.49 33.79
CA ALA A 19 -58.53 -1.59 34.53
C ALA A 19 -57.03 -1.32 34.70
N ALA A 20 -56.67 -0.72 35.83
CA ALA A 20 -55.34 -0.84 36.39
C ALA A 20 -55.23 -2.23 37.04
N GLY A 21 -54.19 -3.00 36.73
CA GLY A 21 -53.91 -4.20 37.50
C GLY A 21 -52.97 -5.21 36.87
N TRP A 22 -51.70 -5.11 37.30
CA TRP A 22 -50.74 -6.21 37.52
C TRP A 22 -49.85 -6.62 36.34
N LEU A 23 -48.56 -6.33 36.52
CA LEU A 23 -47.43 -6.85 35.75
C LEU A 23 -47.27 -8.35 35.99
N PRO A 24 -47.07 -9.17 34.94
CA PRO A 24 -46.22 -10.33 35.04
C PRO A 24 -44.77 -9.91 34.75
N ALA A 25 -43.87 -10.25 35.67
CA ALA A 25 -42.44 -10.23 35.42
C ALA A 25 -42.14 -11.09 34.17
N GLY A 26 -41.67 -10.45 33.11
CA GLY A 26 -41.18 -11.14 31.92
C GLY A 26 -39.92 -11.94 32.26
N PRO A 27 -39.65 -13.05 31.53
CA PRO A 27 -38.44 -13.82 31.73
C PRO A 27 -37.23 -12.92 31.44
N ALA A 28 -36.26 -12.96 32.34
CA ALA A 28 -34.92 -12.47 32.10
C ALA A 28 -34.30 -13.35 31.00
N SER A 29 -34.52 -12.99 29.75
CA SER A 29 -33.67 -13.47 28.65
C SER A 29 -32.36 -12.73 28.77
N ALA A 30 -31.31 -13.46 29.15
CA ALA A 30 -29.94 -13.07 28.92
C ALA A 30 -29.82 -12.71 27.44
N VAL A 31 -29.73 -11.41 27.15
CA VAL A 31 -29.30 -10.97 25.83
C VAL A 31 -27.80 -11.15 25.89
N ASP A 32 -27.33 -12.23 25.26
CA ASP A 32 -25.95 -12.35 24.81
C ASP A 32 -25.56 -10.98 24.26
N GLY A 33 -24.60 -10.34 24.92
CA GLY A 33 -24.00 -9.10 24.43
C GLY A 33 -23.33 -9.41 23.12
N ALA A 34 -24.10 -9.35 22.04
CA ALA A 34 -23.58 -9.28 20.69
C ALA A 34 -22.58 -8.12 20.72
N GLY A 35 -21.29 -8.47 20.61
CA GLY A 35 -20.25 -7.49 20.38
C GLY A 35 -20.68 -6.60 19.21
N PRO A 36 -20.27 -5.32 19.21
CA PRO A 36 -20.71 -4.37 18.20
C PRO A 36 -20.56 -5.00 16.81
N PRO A 37 -21.54 -4.81 15.91
CA PRO A 37 -21.46 -5.37 14.57
C PRO A 37 -20.12 -4.95 13.98
N ALA A 38 -19.40 -5.90 13.37
CA ALA A 38 -18.13 -5.62 12.72
C ALA A 38 -18.36 -4.49 11.72
N GLY A 39 -18.03 -3.27 12.14
CA GLY A 39 -18.00 -2.11 11.27
C GLY A 39 -17.17 -2.53 10.07
N GLU A 40 -17.71 -2.24 8.88
CA GLU A 40 -17.02 -2.37 7.60
C GLU A 40 -15.52 -2.15 7.83
N ARG A 41 -14.68 -3.18 7.62
CA ARG A 41 -13.27 -3.17 8.04
C ARG A 41 -12.56 -2.01 7.35
N VAL A 42 -12.53 -0.85 8.00
CA VAL A 42 -11.99 0.36 7.40
C VAL A 42 -10.49 0.16 7.28
N LEU A 43 -10.00 0.18 6.04
CA LEU A 43 -8.57 0.18 5.77
C LEU A 43 -8.05 1.59 6.05
N TRP A 44 -7.18 1.72 7.03
CA TRP A 44 -6.60 3.00 7.44
C TRP A 44 -5.21 3.23 6.86
N GLY A 45 -4.62 2.21 6.24
CA GLY A 45 -3.35 2.31 5.52
C GLY A 45 -3.06 1.09 4.66
N ALA A 46 -2.31 1.28 3.58
CA ALA A 46 -1.79 0.22 2.76
C ALA A 46 -0.38 0.57 2.28
N VAL A 47 0.52 -0.42 2.25
CA VAL A 47 1.90 -0.24 1.81
C VAL A 47 2.44 -1.52 1.16
N THR A 48 3.32 -1.35 0.18
CA THR A 48 4.11 -2.44 -0.40
C THR A 48 5.57 -2.22 -0.03
N ILE A 49 6.20 -3.18 0.65
CA ILE A 49 7.56 -3.05 1.21
C ILE A 49 8.43 -4.18 0.66
N PRO A 50 9.53 -3.89 -0.08
CA PRO A 50 10.43 -4.93 -0.54
C PRO A 50 11.05 -5.73 0.63
N PRO A 51 11.42 -7.01 0.42
CA PRO A 51 12.12 -7.79 1.42
C PRO A 51 13.41 -7.09 1.91
N GLY A 52 13.65 -7.13 3.22
CA GLY A 52 14.85 -6.56 3.85
C GLY A 52 14.86 -5.03 3.89
N ARG A 53 13.71 -4.38 3.75
CA ARG A 53 13.57 -2.92 3.73
C ARG A 53 12.49 -2.46 4.70
N ASP A 54 12.61 -1.18 5.03
CA ASP A 54 11.62 -0.45 5.80
C ASP A 54 10.63 0.25 4.85
N GLY A 55 9.37 0.34 5.25
CA GLY A 55 8.34 1.10 4.58
C GLY A 55 7.38 1.76 5.55
N ILE A 56 6.72 2.83 5.11
CA ILE A 56 5.85 3.64 5.97
C ILE A 56 4.39 3.27 5.72
N VAL A 57 3.70 2.84 6.77
CA VAL A 57 2.24 2.77 6.81
C VAL A 57 1.72 4.11 7.33
N GLU A 58 1.04 4.85 6.46
CA GLU A 58 0.31 6.06 6.88
C GLU A 58 -1.07 5.67 7.39
N ALA A 59 -1.27 5.77 8.71
CA ALA A 59 -2.59 5.63 9.30
C ALA A 59 -3.38 6.94 9.10
N SER A 60 -4.43 6.87 8.28
CA SER A 60 -5.31 7.98 7.93
C SER A 60 -6.78 7.56 7.98
N GLY A 61 -7.71 8.52 7.85
CA GLY A 61 -9.15 8.22 7.86
C GLY A 61 -9.71 7.86 9.24
N LEU A 62 -9.06 8.30 10.32
CA LEU A 62 -9.49 8.11 11.70
C LEU A 62 -10.86 8.78 11.94
N SER A 63 -11.91 7.97 12.02
CA SER A 63 -13.28 8.40 12.26
C SER A 63 -13.71 8.07 13.71
N GLY A 64 -14.31 9.03 14.40
CA GLY A 64 -14.72 8.90 15.81
C GLY A 64 -14.52 10.20 16.59
N PRO A 65 -15.28 10.45 17.67
CA PRO A 65 -15.30 11.74 18.38
C PRO A 65 -13.90 12.29 18.66
N ALA A 66 -13.74 13.62 18.67
CA ALA A 66 -12.46 14.23 19.00
C ALA A 66 -12.02 13.74 20.38
N LEU A 67 -10.90 13.02 20.42
CA LEU A 67 -10.34 12.50 21.67
C LEU A 67 -9.34 13.52 22.22
N GLY A 68 -9.34 13.68 23.54
CA GLY A 68 -8.53 14.66 24.25
C GLY A 68 -7.11 14.17 24.55
N PHE A 69 -6.42 14.93 25.40
CA PHE A 69 -5.13 14.57 25.97
C PHE A 69 -5.11 13.13 26.54
N GLY A 70 -4.01 12.41 26.36
CA GLY A 70 -3.83 11.04 26.86
C GLY A 70 -4.40 9.95 25.96
N SER A 71 -5.19 10.31 24.94
CA SER A 71 -5.68 9.35 23.94
C SER A 71 -4.54 8.78 23.11
N SER A 72 -4.72 7.56 22.57
CA SER A 72 -3.65 6.84 21.89
C SER A 72 -4.09 6.17 20.59
N LEU A 73 -3.24 6.20 19.57
CA LEU A 73 -3.34 5.38 18.37
C LEU A 73 -2.23 4.33 18.38
N THR A 74 -2.63 3.07 18.49
CA THR A 74 -1.71 1.93 18.49
C THR A 74 -1.77 1.20 17.16
N LEU A 75 -0.61 0.94 16.56
CA LEU A 75 -0.44 -0.03 15.48
C LEU A 75 0.13 -1.32 16.06
N THR A 76 -0.47 -2.45 15.68
CA THR A 76 0.10 -3.78 15.84
C THR A 76 0.52 -4.28 14.46
N ALA A 77 1.81 -4.57 14.29
CA ALA A 77 2.37 -5.06 13.04
C ALA A 77 1.76 -6.42 12.66
N PRO A 78 1.58 -6.69 11.36
CA PRO A 78 1.17 -8.00 10.90
C PRO A 78 2.27 -9.04 11.17
N ALA A 79 1.88 -10.32 11.17
CA ALA A 79 2.85 -11.40 11.28
C ALA A 79 3.86 -11.34 10.12
N GLY A 80 5.15 -11.42 10.44
CA GLY A 80 6.23 -11.32 9.44
C GLY A 80 6.68 -9.89 9.14
N ALA A 81 6.27 -8.88 9.92
CA ALA A 81 6.86 -7.55 9.91
C ALA A 81 7.10 -7.06 11.34
N GLU A 82 8.02 -6.11 11.50
CA GLU A 82 8.35 -5.48 12.78
C GLU A 82 8.19 -3.97 12.66
N VAL A 83 7.74 -3.31 13.73
CA VAL A 83 7.72 -1.85 13.81
C VAL A 83 9.11 -1.37 14.23
N THR A 84 9.73 -0.52 13.40
CA THR A 84 11.07 0.02 13.65
C THR A 84 11.06 1.50 13.98
N GLY A 85 9.93 2.20 13.77
CA GLY A 85 9.90 3.64 14.01
C GLY A 85 8.53 4.30 13.97
N VAL A 86 8.49 5.49 14.57
CA VAL A 86 7.34 6.39 14.68
C VAL A 86 7.78 7.83 14.40
N PRO A 87 8.03 8.19 13.13
CA PRO A 87 8.76 9.40 12.74
C PRO A 87 7.91 10.68 12.75
N LEU A 88 6.69 10.67 13.32
CA LEU A 88 5.84 11.85 13.34
C LEU A 88 6.51 13.01 14.09
N ALA A 89 6.85 14.08 13.36
CA ALA A 89 7.47 15.29 13.91
C ALA A 89 6.44 16.35 14.38
N ALA A 90 5.16 16.01 14.46
CA ALA A 90 4.10 16.96 14.79
C ALA A 90 4.04 17.25 16.30
N ALA A 91 4.11 18.54 16.65
CA ALA A 91 3.87 18.98 18.02
C ALA A 91 2.50 18.51 18.53
N GLY A 92 2.45 18.05 19.78
CA GLY A 92 1.23 17.54 20.43
C GLY A 92 1.08 16.02 20.43
N TYR A 93 2.02 15.26 19.85
CA TYR A 93 2.05 13.80 19.90
C TYR A 93 3.41 13.28 20.33
N ARG A 94 3.42 12.14 21.02
CA ARG A 94 4.63 11.38 21.35
C ARG A 94 4.48 9.97 20.76
N GLY A 95 5.45 9.56 19.95
CA GLY A 95 5.54 8.22 19.39
C GLY A 95 6.48 7.34 20.23
N GLU A 96 6.08 6.11 20.50
CA GLU A 96 6.92 5.08 21.13
C GLU A 96 6.75 3.74 20.43
N VAL A 97 7.86 3.00 20.25
CA VAL A 97 7.87 1.63 19.75
C VAL A 97 8.08 0.70 20.94
N ALA A 98 7.24 -0.33 21.07
CA ALA A 98 7.40 -1.31 22.12
C ALA A 98 8.67 -2.14 21.90
N ALA A 99 9.28 -2.59 23.00
CA ALA A 99 10.51 -3.37 22.95
C ALA A 99 10.37 -4.72 22.22
N ASP A 100 9.13 -5.20 22.04
CA ASP A 100 8.82 -6.42 21.29
C ASP A 100 8.84 -6.22 19.76
N GLY A 101 8.99 -4.98 19.28
CA GLY A 101 8.97 -4.63 17.85
C GLY A 101 7.62 -4.94 17.18
N ARG A 102 6.58 -5.32 17.91
CA ARG A 102 5.26 -5.65 17.32
C ARG A 102 4.28 -4.50 17.40
N THR A 103 4.45 -3.64 18.38
CA THR A 103 3.52 -2.54 18.60
C THR A 103 4.22 -1.21 18.62
N ALA A 104 3.56 -0.20 18.11
CA ALA A 104 3.94 1.18 18.32
C ALA A 104 2.72 2.04 18.57
N VAL A 105 2.92 3.11 19.31
CA VAL A 105 1.83 3.97 19.77
C VAL A 105 2.19 5.42 19.56
N TYR A 106 1.22 6.19 19.07
CA TYR A 106 1.20 7.63 19.24
C TYR A 106 0.28 7.97 20.39
N THR A 107 0.72 8.84 21.30
CA THR A 107 -0.08 9.35 22.42
C THR A 107 -0.22 10.86 22.29
N ALA A 108 -1.45 11.37 22.42
CA ALA A 108 -1.73 12.80 22.40
C ALA A 108 -1.22 13.45 23.69
N VAL A 109 -0.28 14.38 23.57
CA VAL A 109 0.28 15.17 24.68
C VAL A 109 -0.26 16.60 24.71
N SER A 110 -1.19 16.94 23.82
CA SER A 110 -1.94 18.21 23.85
C SER A 110 -3.40 17.97 23.47
N ALA A 111 -4.33 18.70 24.11
CA ALA A 111 -5.76 18.68 23.80
C ALA A 111 -6.13 19.53 22.57
N GLU A 112 -5.18 20.30 22.02
CA GLU A 112 -5.44 21.30 20.97
C GLU A 112 -5.48 20.70 19.55
N ARG A 113 -5.12 19.42 19.39
CA ARG A 113 -5.05 18.75 18.09
C ARG A 113 -5.83 17.42 18.12
N PRO A 114 -7.05 17.37 17.54
CA PRO A 114 -7.80 16.13 17.45
C PRO A 114 -7.20 15.18 16.39
N TRP A 115 -7.28 13.88 16.64
CA TRP A 115 -6.79 12.78 15.79
C TRP A 115 -7.31 12.76 14.34
N ARG A 116 -8.34 13.54 14.01
CA ARG A 116 -9.13 13.42 12.76
C ARG A 116 -8.44 13.95 11.50
N THR A 117 -7.45 14.83 11.63
CA THR A 117 -6.90 15.60 10.50
C THR A 117 -5.42 15.32 10.23
N GLY A 118 -4.81 14.34 10.93
CA GLY A 118 -3.42 13.97 10.76
C GLY A 118 -3.23 12.64 10.03
N SER A 119 -2.13 12.52 9.28
CA SER A 119 -1.55 11.23 8.89
C SER A 119 -0.53 10.83 9.96
N PHE A 120 -0.63 9.60 10.45
CA PHE A 120 0.23 9.06 11.49
C PHE A 120 1.13 7.96 10.88
N PRO A 121 2.39 8.27 10.54
CA PRO A 121 3.27 7.32 9.88
C PRO A 121 3.83 6.29 10.88
N PHE A 122 3.80 5.01 10.53
CA PHE A 122 4.51 3.95 11.25
C PHE A 122 5.51 3.30 10.31
N VAL A 123 6.75 3.10 10.75
CA VAL A 123 7.78 2.43 9.95
C VAL A 123 7.73 0.94 10.27
N LEU A 124 7.52 0.12 9.24
CA LEU A 124 7.54 -1.33 9.32
C LEU A 124 8.74 -1.86 8.54
N ALA A 125 9.49 -2.78 9.13
CA ALA A 125 10.50 -3.59 8.48
C ALA A 125 9.90 -4.92 8.03
N VAL A 126 10.18 -5.31 6.79
CA VAL A 126 9.88 -6.64 6.26
C VAL A 126 11.20 -7.43 6.18
N PRO A 127 11.25 -8.68 6.67
CA PRO A 127 12.50 -9.45 6.70
C PRO A 127 12.96 -9.81 5.28
N ALA A 128 14.25 -10.08 5.13
CA ALA A 128 14.88 -10.29 3.82
C ALA A 128 14.46 -11.60 3.13
N ASP A 129 13.98 -12.58 3.89
CA ASP A 129 13.48 -13.87 3.42
C ASP A 129 11.97 -13.85 3.10
N ALA A 130 11.30 -12.70 3.25
CA ALA A 130 9.89 -12.57 2.93
C ALA A 130 9.64 -12.79 1.43
N GLU A 131 8.66 -13.63 1.11
CA GLU A 131 8.33 -13.95 -0.28
C GLU A 131 7.54 -12.80 -0.95
N PRO A 132 8.03 -12.27 -2.10
CA PRO A 132 7.33 -11.23 -2.86
C PRO A 132 5.89 -11.59 -3.23
N GLY A 133 4.99 -10.61 -3.12
CA GLY A 133 3.55 -10.75 -3.37
C GLY A 133 2.75 -11.26 -2.17
N THR A 134 3.41 -11.75 -1.11
CA THR A 134 2.74 -12.18 0.11
C THR A 134 2.02 -11.00 0.78
N ARG A 135 0.74 -11.18 1.10
CA ARG A 135 -0.02 -10.24 1.94
C ARG A 135 0.12 -10.63 3.41
N LEU A 136 0.73 -9.77 4.21
CA LEU A 136 0.93 -10.02 5.64
C LEU A 136 -0.39 -9.79 6.39
N ALA A 137 -0.76 -10.75 7.24
CA ALA A 137 -2.02 -10.75 7.97
C ALA A 137 -1.87 -10.26 9.41
N GLY A 138 -2.94 -9.70 9.97
CA GLY A 138 -3.01 -9.35 11.39
C GLY A 138 -2.58 -7.92 11.72
N CYS A 139 -2.40 -7.04 10.73
CA CYS A 139 -2.18 -5.62 11.01
C CYS A 139 -3.45 -4.98 11.58
N VAL A 140 -3.34 -4.38 12.76
CA VAL A 140 -4.47 -3.74 13.45
C VAL A 140 -4.06 -2.34 13.87
N LEU A 141 -4.94 -1.37 13.63
CA LEU A 141 -4.86 -0.03 14.17
C LEU A 141 -6.00 0.17 15.16
N ARG A 142 -5.68 0.65 16.35
CA ARG A 142 -6.64 0.88 17.44
C ARG A 142 -6.52 2.31 17.96
N LEU A 143 -7.62 3.04 17.90
CA LEU A 143 -7.75 4.35 18.54
C LEU A 143 -8.47 4.19 19.89
N ALA A 144 -7.86 4.69 20.95
CA ALA A 144 -8.38 4.62 22.31
C ALA A 144 -8.38 5.99 22.98
N ASP A 145 -9.29 6.18 23.93
CA ASP A 145 -9.29 7.36 24.81
C ASP A 145 -8.21 7.26 25.90
N ALA A 146 -8.16 8.26 26.79
CA ALA A 146 -7.20 8.34 27.88
C ALA A 146 -7.35 7.21 28.91
N GLU A 147 -8.55 6.64 29.02
CA GLU A 147 -8.87 5.49 29.87
C GLU A 147 -8.53 4.14 29.20
N GLY A 148 -8.04 4.17 27.94
CA GLY A 148 -7.65 2.98 27.18
C GLY A 148 -8.83 2.26 26.52
N VAL A 149 -10.05 2.81 26.58
CA VAL A 149 -11.25 2.23 25.97
C VAL A 149 -11.17 2.42 24.46
N ALA A 150 -11.40 1.34 23.70
CA ALA A 150 -11.39 1.38 22.25
C ALA A 150 -12.53 2.28 21.74
N ARG A 151 -12.18 3.28 20.94
CA ARG A 151 -13.14 4.19 20.30
C ARG A 151 -13.31 3.90 18.82
N ALA A 152 -12.26 3.43 18.16
CA ALA A 152 -12.31 2.94 16.79
C ALA A 152 -11.18 1.93 16.54
N SER A 153 -11.37 1.08 15.53
CA SER A 153 -10.34 0.16 15.05
C SER A 153 -10.42 0.02 13.54
N GLY A 154 -9.26 -0.09 12.90
CA GLY A 154 -9.12 -0.32 11.46
C GLY A 154 -8.04 -1.37 11.19
N GLY A 155 -7.96 -1.79 9.92
CA GLY A 155 -6.88 -2.65 9.45
C GLY A 155 -5.84 -1.84 8.68
N CYS A 156 -4.64 -2.40 8.52
CA CYS A 156 -3.72 -1.99 7.47
C CYS A 156 -3.38 -3.16 6.55
N GLN A 157 -3.06 -2.87 5.29
CA GLN A 157 -2.61 -3.89 4.35
C GLN A 157 -1.11 -3.72 4.09
N VAL A 158 -0.32 -4.73 4.43
CA VAL A 158 1.10 -4.78 4.11
C VAL A 158 1.32 -5.89 3.10
N THR A 159 1.84 -5.54 1.93
CA THR A 159 2.21 -6.50 0.89
C THR A 159 3.73 -6.52 0.76
N VAL A 160 4.32 -7.71 0.70
CA VAL A 160 5.74 -7.85 0.40
C VAL A 160 5.96 -7.47 -1.06
N GLY A 161 6.80 -6.46 -1.30
CA GLY A 161 7.15 -5.97 -2.62
C GLY A 161 8.17 -6.85 -3.34
N LEU A 162 8.65 -6.34 -4.48
CA LEU A 162 9.75 -6.95 -5.22
C LEU A 162 10.98 -6.05 -5.07
N PRO A 163 12.20 -6.57 -4.86
CA PRO A 163 13.39 -5.76 -4.97
C PRO A 163 13.56 -5.27 -6.41
N SER A 164 14.08 -4.05 -6.58
CA SER A 164 14.35 -3.49 -7.91
C SER A 164 15.33 -4.38 -8.68
N PRO A 165 15.03 -4.72 -9.95
CA PRO A 165 15.99 -5.40 -10.80
C PRO A 165 17.15 -4.46 -11.16
N VAL A 166 18.29 -5.05 -11.51
CA VAL A 166 19.47 -4.36 -12.02
C VAL A 166 19.54 -4.60 -13.53
N LEU A 167 19.65 -3.51 -14.30
CA LEU A 167 19.95 -3.54 -15.72
C LEU A 167 21.42 -3.18 -15.92
N SER A 168 22.27 -4.20 -16.04
CA SER A 168 23.74 -4.03 -16.09
C SER A 168 24.30 -3.91 -17.51
N ARG A 169 23.54 -4.39 -18.50
CA ARG A 169 23.90 -4.30 -19.91
C ARG A 169 22.71 -3.78 -20.72
N PRO A 170 22.98 -3.02 -21.79
CA PRO A 170 24.30 -2.51 -22.21
C PRO A 170 24.92 -1.48 -21.25
N GLU A 171 26.22 -1.22 -21.40
CA GLU A 171 26.92 -0.18 -20.62
C GLU A 171 26.42 1.22 -21.05
N PRO A 172 26.10 2.12 -20.10
CA PRO A 172 25.62 3.45 -20.43
C PRO A 172 26.60 4.24 -21.31
N GLY A 173 26.08 4.96 -22.30
CA GLY A 173 26.86 5.90 -23.12
C GLY A 173 27.76 5.28 -24.20
N VAL A 174 27.79 3.96 -24.35
CA VAL A 174 28.53 3.29 -25.43
C VAL A 174 27.66 3.21 -26.70
N PRO A 175 28.21 3.48 -27.91
CA PRO A 175 27.50 3.22 -29.17
C PRO A 175 27.22 1.71 -29.35
N LEU A 176 25.98 1.37 -29.66
CA LEU A 176 25.52 -0.01 -29.78
C LEU A 176 24.93 -0.28 -31.16
N GLY A 177 25.04 -1.52 -31.62
CA GLY A 177 24.25 -1.98 -32.77
C GLY A 177 22.75 -1.92 -32.47
N TYR A 178 21.93 -2.18 -33.49
CA TYR A 178 20.47 -2.05 -33.43
C TYR A 178 19.75 -3.04 -32.48
N ARG A 179 20.44 -4.10 -32.03
CA ARG A 179 19.90 -5.14 -31.15
C ARG A 179 20.87 -5.48 -30.02
N PRO A 180 21.14 -4.56 -29.09
CA PRO A 180 22.03 -4.85 -27.98
C PRO A 180 21.39 -5.88 -27.05
N ALA A 181 22.16 -6.87 -26.59
CA ALA A 181 21.71 -7.76 -25.54
C ALA A 181 21.58 -6.98 -24.21
N ALA A 182 20.41 -7.05 -23.60
CA ALA A 182 20.13 -6.54 -22.27
C ALA A 182 20.30 -7.67 -21.25
N ALA A 183 20.94 -7.37 -20.12
CA ALA A 183 21.17 -8.38 -19.08
C ALA A 183 21.32 -7.74 -17.70
N GLY A 184 21.08 -8.54 -16.66
CA GLY A 184 21.35 -8.13 -15.30
C GLY A 184 20.82 -9.10 -14.26
N LEU A 185 20.36 -8.56 -13.15
CA LEU A 185 19.87 -9.33 -12.00
C LEU A 185 18.42 -8.94 -11.68
N ALA A 186 17.63 -9.90 -11.23
CA ALA A 186 16.31 -9.68 -10.66
C ALA A 186 16.03 -10.74 -9.59
N TYR A 187 14.91 -10.60 -8.88
CA TYR A 187 14.49 -11.63 -7.93
C TYR A 187 14.31 -12.98 -8.66
N PRO A 188 14.84 -14.11 -8.14
CA PRO A 188 14.73 -15.41 -8.82
C PRO A 188 13.31 -15.77 -9.22
N GLY A 189 13.13 -16.20 -10.47
CA GLY A 189 11.82 -16.55 -11.04
C GLY A 189 10.94 -15.37 -11.46
N ALA A 190 11.37 -14.11 -11.25
CA ALA A 190 10.63 -12.95 -11.73
C ALA A 190 10.69 -12.83 -13.26
N GLN A 191 9.57 -12.45 -13.87
CA GLN A 191 9.51 -12.07 -15.28
C GLN A 191 10.06 -10.66 -15.45
N VAL A 192 11.12 -10.51 -16.23
CA VAL A 192 11.76 -9.24 -16.56
C VAL A 192 11.33 -8.80 -17.95
N THR A 193 10.80 -7.59 -18.06
CA THR A 193 10.48 -6.92 -19.32
C THR A 193 11.36 -5.70 -19.48
N VAL A 194 12.11 -5.62 -20.57
CA VAL A 194 12.91 -4.44 -20.93
C VAL A 194 12.09 -3.56 -21.86
N SER A 195 11.99 -2.26 -21.58
CA SER A 195 11.27 -1.29 -22.41
C SER A 195 12.18 -0.14 -22.85
N ASP A 196 11.83 0.48 -24.00
CA ASP A 196 12.50 1.68 -24.53
C ASP A 196 11.96 2.99 -23.92
N GLN A 197 12.46 4.16 -24.35
CA GLN A 197 12.00 5.45 -23.82
C GLN A 197 10.51 5.74 -24.06
N ASP A 198 9.93 5.11 -25.08
CA ASP A 198 8.53 5.29 -25.47
C ASP A 198 7.62 4.30 -24.74
N GLY A 199 8.19 3.44 -23.89
CA GLY A 199 7.48 2.43 -23.11
C GLY A 199 7.16 1.17 -23.92
N ASN A 200 7.70 1.02 -25.14
CA ASN A 200 7.48 -0.20 -25.92
C ASN A 200 8.35 -1.32 -25.38
N GLU A 201 7.77 -2.51 -25.22
CA GLU A 201 8.53 -3.71 -24.86
C GLU A 201 9.60 -3.97 -25.92
N VAL A 202 10.85 -4.11 -25.50
CA VAL A 202 12.01 -4.42 -26.34
C VAL A 202 12.28 -5.91 -26.36
N CYS A 203 12.32 -6.52 -25.17
CA CYS A 203 12.45 -7.95 -24.97
C CYS A 203 12.01 -8.34 -23.56
N THR A 204 11.85 -9.65 -23.35
CA THR A 204 11.44 -10.23 -22.07
C THR A 204 12.25 -11.48 -21.78
N ASP A 205 12.52 -11.77 -20.52
CA ASP A 205 13.17 -13.00 -20.03
C ASP A 205 12.79 -13.27 -18.57
N THR A 206 12.96 -14.50 -18.11
CA THR A 206 12.68 -14.89 -16.72
C THR A 206 13.99 -15.09 -15.98
N ALA A 207 14.12 -14.44 -14.81
CA ALA A 207 15.32 -14.57 -14.00
C ALA A 207 15.52 -16.01 -13.50
N GLY A 208 16.73 -16.53 -13.69
CA GLY A 208 17.13 -17.85 -13.20
C GLY A 208 17.17 -17.95 -11.68
N ALA A 209 17.53 -19.13 -11.18
CA ALA A 209 17.64 -19.39 -9.74
C ALA A 209 18.71 -18.52 -9.04
N ASP A 210 19.72 -18.09 -9.78
CA ASP A 210 20.77 -17.16 -9.35
C ASP A 210 20.38 -15.68 -9.55
N GLY A 211 19.17 -15.41 -10.05
CA GLY A 211 18.67 -14.08 -10.36
C GLY A 211 19.15 -13.52 -11.70
N SER A 212 20.00 -14.24 -12.44
CA SER A 212 20.51 -13.77 -13.74
C SER A 212 19.42 -13.83 -14.82
N TRP A 213 19.44 -12.84 -15.71
CA TRP A 213 18.55 -12.79 -16.87
C TRP A 213 19.27 -12.11 -18.05
N SER A 214 18.90 -12.47 -19.28
CA SER A 214 19.43 -11.86 -20.50
C SER A 214 18.45 -12.00 -21.66
N CYS A 215 18.13 -10.89 -22.31
CA CYS A 215 17.30 -10.88 -23.52
C CYS A 215 17.90 -10.03 -24.63
N ALA A 216 17.53 -10.33 -25.87
CA ALA A 216 17.89 -9.53 -27.03
C ALA A 216 16.62 -8.99 -27.71
N PRO A 217 16.65 -7.77 -28.26
CA PRO A 217 15.51 -7.21 -28.98
C PRO A 217 15.07 -8.09 -30.16
N GLY A 218 13.76 -8.32 -30.27
CA GLY A 218 13.17 -8.99 -31.45
C GLY A 218 13.11 -8.08 -32.69
N ARG A 219 13.15 -6.76 -32.48
CA ARG A 219 13.17 -5.71 -33.50
C ARG A 219 14.43 -4.85 -33.38
N ASP A 220 14.73 -4.11 -34.44
CA ASP A 220 15.74 -3.06 -34.40
C ASP A 220 15.24 -1.90 -33.54
N LEU A 221 16.09 -1.43 -32.62
CA LEU A 221 15.83 -0.20 -31.89
C LEU A 221 16.01 1.03 -32.80
N PRO A 222 15.28 2.14 -32.57
CA PRO A 222 15.47 3.36 -33.35
C PRO A 222 16.91 3.87 -33.28
N ALA A 223 17.45 4.39 -34.39
CA ALA A 223 18.78 5.00 -34.38
C ALA A 223 18.81 6.28 -33.53
N GLY A 224 19.96 6.56 -32.92
CA GLY A 224 20.20 7.74 -32.09
C GLY A 224 20.10 7.47 -30.60
N ALA A 225 19.92 8.54 -29.83
CA ALA A 225 19.79 8.46 -28.38
C ALA A 225 18.53 7.70 -27.99
N ASN A 226 18.68 6.68 -27.15
CA ASN A 226 17.58 5.91 -26.58
C ASN A 226 17.79 5.68 -25.07
N ARG A 227 16.79 5.10 -24.43
CA ARG A 227 16.84 4.67 -23.03
C ARG A 227 16.28 3.27 -22.88
N LEU A 228 16.85 2.47 -21.98
CA LEU A 228 16.30 1.18 -21.58
C LEU A 228 15.97 1.17 -20.10
N GLN A 229 14.90 0.46 -19.74
CA GLN A 229 14.53 0.18 -18.35
C GLN A 229 14.06 -1.27 -18.24
N ALA A 230 14.49 -1.98 -17.21
CA ALA A 230 13.99 -3.30 -16.88
C ALA A 230 12.89 -3.20 -15.81
N THR A 231 11.77 -3.90 -16.01
CA THR A 231 10.70 -4.04 -15.02
C THR A 231 10.58 -5.52 -14.68
N ALA A 232 10.76 -5.87 -13.41
CA ALA A 232 10.54 -7.22 -12.92
C ALA A 232 9.12 -7.33 -12.35
N SER A 233 8.48 -8.47 -12.57
CA SER A 233 7.15 -8.79 -12.03
C SER A 233 7.10 -10.21 -11.50
N LEU A 234 6.47 -10.40 -10.34
CA LEU A 234 6.28 -11.69 -9.69
C LEU A 234 5.09 -11.60 -8.73
N ASN A 235 4.22 -12.62 -8.70
CA ASN A 235 3.10 -12.72 -7.74
C ASN A 235 2.23 -11.45 -7.61
N GLY A 236 2.03 -10.70 -8.71
CA GLY A 236 1.22 -9.49 -8.74
C GLY A 236 1.88 -8.22 -8.18
N VAL A 237 3.17 -8.27 -7.84
CA VAL A 237 3.99 -7.09 -7.53
C VAL A 237 5.03 -6.84 -8.63
N SER A 238 5.45 -5.59 -8.79
CA SER A 238 6.47 -5.20 -9.75
C SER A 238 7.44 -4.17 -9.19
N ALA A 239 8.64 -4.14 -9.76
CA ALA A 239 9.66 -3.14 -9.46
C ALA A 239 10.46 -2.83 -10.73
N ALA A 240 10.83 -1.57 -10.90
CA ALA A 240 11.61 -1.10 -12.03
C ALA A 240 13.08 -0.88 -11.63
N SER A 241 13.99 -1.10 -12.58
CA SER A 241 15.39 -0.72 -12.49
C SER A 241 15.56 0.78 -12.67
N GLU A 242 16.77 1.25 -12.38
CA GLU A 242 17.25 2.50 -12.96
C GLU A 242 17.25 2.43 -14.49
N GLN A 243 17.19 3.61 -15.10
CA GLN A 243 17.18 3.76 -16.54
C GLN A 243 18.60 3.93 -17.04
N ILE A 244 18.96 3.22 -18.11
CA ILE A 244 20.26 3.40 -18.77
C ILE A 244 20.07 4.17 -20.08
N HIS A 245 20.98 5.10 -20.34
CA HIS A 245 21.02 5.87 -21.59
C HIS A 245 21.95 5.17 -22.57
N ILE A 246 21.47 4.98 -23.80
CA ILE A 246 22.19 4.27 -24.86
C ILE A 246 22.15 5.09 -26.15
N THR A 247 23.12 4.86 -27.04
CA THR A 247 23.10 5.44 -28.39
C THR A 247 23.14 4.29 -29.39
N VAL A 248 22.09 4.17 -30.19
CA VAL A 248 21.92 3.10 -31.17
C VAL A 248 22.40 3.59 -32.54
N GLY A 249 23.31 2.85 -33.16
CA GLY A 249 23.83 3.15 -34.50
C GLY A 249 25.13 2.39 -34.74
N SER A 250 25.50 2.21 -36.01
CA SER A 250 26.80 1.63 -36.31
C SER A 250 27.91 2.46 -35.64
N PRO A 251 28.90 1.85 -34.97
CA PRO A 251 30.16 2.54 -34.81
C PRO A 251 30.59 2.86 -36.23
N THR A 252 30.68 4.14 -36.57
CA THR A 252 31.33 4.54 -37.81
C THR A 252 32.70 3.86 -37.77
N SER A 253 32.91 2.85 -38.62
CA SER A 253 34.26 2.42 -38.93
C SER A 253 34.96 3.70 -39.36
N VAL A 254 35.92 4.16 -38.56
CA VAL A 254 36.82 5.22 -38.98
C VAL A 254 37.54 4.65 -40.19
N THR A 255 37.07 4.99 -41.39
CA THR A 255 37.81 4.72 -42.61
C THR A 255 39.15 5.42 -42.44
N ALA A 256 40.22 4.65 -42.23
CA ALA A 256 41.57 5.18 -42.19
C ALA A 256 41.78 6.10 -43.40
N PRO A 257 42.35 7.31 -43.24
CA PRO A 257 42.58 8.19 -44.38
C PRO A 257 43.44 7.44 -45.39
N ALA A 258 42.94 7.31 -46.63
CA ALA A 258 43.68 6.69 -47.71
C ALA A 258 45.00 7.46 -47.89
N VAL A 259 46.11 6.78 -47.64
CA VAL A 259 47.45 7.30 -47.94
C VAL A 259 47.54 7.48 -49.45
N PRO A 260 47.78 8.69 -49.97
CA PRO A 260 47.94 8.88 -51.41
C PRO A 260 49.23 8.18 -51.89
N PRO A 261 49.20 7.42 -52.99
CA PRO A 261 50.40 6.80 -53.54
C PRO A 261 51.37 7.87 -54.06
N ARG A 262 52.66 7.58 -53.90
CA ARG A 262 53.79 8.43 -54.30
C ARG A 262 54.22 8.17 -55.74
#